data_AF-A0A1Z9JCQ2-F1
#
_entry.id   AF-A0A1Z9JCQ2-F1
#
_cell.length_a   1.000
_cell.length_b   1.000
_cell.length_c   1.000
_cell.angle_alpha   90.00
_cell.angle_beta   90.00
_cell.angle_gamma   90.00
#
_symmetry.space_group_name_H-M   'P 1'
#
loop_
_entity.id
_entity.type
_entity.pdbx_description
1 polymer ?
#
loop_
_entity_poly.entity_id
_entity_poly.type
_entity_poly.pdbx_seq_one_letter_code
_entity_poly.pdbx_strand_id
1 'polypeptide(L)'
;MSLPTEQSIDHILNWCGVMMNCETHRDDFFNRPTGQEIYYWMYAGPPQLVNINRGGTSGLIEIEAMQVRDEDYKWAIDVFNELDYYLEPEFVLTEDINQADLRLWGTTGHNLMSETSTLFGFATPFNAGEKGYVDVVVNVDAGIEAGDTVDFDPQNTHTALHEIGHALGLSHPGVNGRDLPAWDLYDSEDTIMSYNHPEDGIHAGFYSEGDILALREIWGAEGDYEAPSTPGSTNLETIYSQAGKGQLKGSSSQPTTFVFENLDKFGKKGADKITNFNPDSGDSLLFTSNALPALIDRDEYFFDIAKNKKQLKRLSKDCTDFVYYQKKGKLYFDGNCYQKGWGKKNEGGLIAILKNKPELTVDQLIVEIV
;
A
#
# COMPACT_ATOMS: atom_id res chain seq x y z
N MET A 1 12.71 -3.56 -13.04
CA MET A 1 12.54 -4.52 -11.95
C MET A 1 12.35 -5.85 -12.63
N SER A 2 13.18 -6.84 -12.30
CA SER A 2 13.25 -8.13 -12.99
C SER A 2 13.84 -9.18 -12.07
N LEU A 3 13.17 -10.32 -11.97
CA LEU A 3 13.64 -11.49 -11.22
C LEU A 3 14.94 -12.08 -11.79
N PRO A 4 15.69 -12.86 -11.00
CA PRO A 4 16.75 -13.74 -11.50
C PRO A 4 16.28 -14.60 -12.68
N THR A 5 17.18 -14.93 -13.61
CA THR A 5 16.86 -15.59 -14.89
C THR A 5 16.10 -16.91 -14.77
N GLU A 6 16.24 -17.62 -13.65
CA GLU A 6 15.60 -18.93 -13.41
C GLU A 6 14.26 -18.82 -12.66
N GLN A 7 13.97 -17.64 -12.10
CA GLN A 7 12.73 -17.35 -11.38
C GLN A 7 11.71 -16.65 -12.29
N SER A 8 10.43 -16.90 -12.07
CA SER A 8 9.32 -16.27 -12.79
C SER A 8 8.20 -15.90 -11.83
N ILE A 9 7.45 -14.85 -12.16
CA ILE A 9 6.19 -14.52 -11.45
C ILE A 9 5.17 -15.66 -11.61
N ASP A 10 5.20 -16.39 -12.71
CA ASP A 10 4.33 -17.55 -12.95
C ASP A 10 4.53 -18.64 -11.91
N HIS A 11 5.71 -18.72 -11.29
CA HIS A 11 5.94 -19.67 -10.21
C HIS A 11 5.20 -19.28 -8.93
N ILE A 12 5.03 -17.98 -8.66
CA ILE A 12 4.31 -17.43 -7.50
C ILE A 12 2.80 -17.29 -7.80
N LEU A 13 2.44 -17.35 -9.09
CA LEU A 13 1.07 -17.28 -9.61
C LEU A 13 0.57 -18.63 -10.13
N ASN A 14 1.12 -19.75 -9.66
CA ASN A 14 0.78 -21.08 -10.20
C ASN A 14 -0.65 -21.54 -9.85
N TRP A 15 -1.36 -20.81 -8.98
CA TRP A 15 -2.80 -20.97 -8.74
C TRP A 15 -3.70 -20.17 -9.70
N CYS A 16 -3.14 -19.28 -10.53
CA CYS A 16 -3.88 -18.60 -11.59
C CYS A 16 -4.43 -19.62 -12.59
N GLY A 17 -5.71 -19.49 -12.94
CA GLY A 17 -6.45 -20.43 -13.77
C GLY A 17 -6.93 -21.70 -13.04
N VAL A 18 -6.52 -21.92 -11.79
CA VAL A 18 -6.97 -23.04 -10.95
C VAL A 18 -7.92 -22.54 -9.84
N MET A 19 -7.52 -21.49 -9.11
CA MET A 19 -8.32 -20.93 -8.01
C MET A 19 -9.00 -19.62 -8.38
N MET A 20 -8.34 -18.79 -9.16
CA MET A 20 -8.87 -17.53 -9.68
C MET A 20 -8.35 -17.32 -11.09
N ASN A 21 -9.17 -16.70 -11.95
CA ASN A 21 -8.67 -16.26 -13.24
C ASN A 21 -7.98 -14.91 -13.08
N CYS A 22 -6.66 -14.90 -12.93
CA CYS A 22 -5.90 -13.67 -12.70
C CYS A 22 -6.05 -12.64 -13.83
N GLU A 23 -6.37 -13.08 -15.06
CA GLU A 23 -6.63 -12.15 -16.18
C GLU A 23 -7.93 -11.35 -16.01
N THR A 24 -8.96 -11.93 -15.37
CA THR A 24 -10.28 -11.28 -15.20
C THR A 24 -10.57 -10.86 -13.78
N HIS A 25 -9.82 -11.37 -12.80
CA HIS A 25 -10.08 -11.18 -11.37
C HIS A 25 -10.18 -9.70 -10.99
N ARG A 26 -9.22 -8.89 -11.45
CA ARG A 26 -9.20 -7.45 -11.23
C ARG A 26 -10.49 -6.78 -11.68
N ASP A 27 -10.86 -7.01 -12.93
CA ASP A 27 -12.00 -6.34 -13.55
C ASP A 27 -13.31 -6.83 -12.90
N ASP A 28 -13.41 -8.13 -12.59
CA ASP A 28 -14.54 -8.71 -11.85
C ASP A 28 -14.67 -8.10 -10.44
N PHE A 29 -13.55 -7.84 -9.76
CA PHE A 29 -13.53 -7.18 -8.46
C PHE A 29 -13.91 -5.70 -8.57
N PHE A 30 -13.27 -4.94 -9.47
CA PHE A 30 -13.49 -3.50 -9.60
C PHE A 30 -14.89 -3.13 -10.13
N ASN A 31 -15.60 -4.06 -10.75
CA ASN A 31 -16.99 -3.87 -11.14
C ASN A 31 -17.99 -4.02 -9.97
N ARG A 32 -17.54 -4.35 -8.75
CA ARG A 32 -18.39 -4.37 -7.56
C ARG A 32 -18.84 -2.95 -7.18
N PRO A 33 -19.93 -2.79 -6.40
CA PRO A 33 -20.36 -1.48 -5.93
C PRO A 33 -19.31 -0.70 -5.12
N THR A 34 -18.37 -1.40 -4.49
CA THR A 34 -17.23 -0.84 -3.75
C THR A 34 -16.08 -0.39 -4.66
N GLY A 35 -16.16 -0.65 -5.96
CA GLY A 35 -15.15 -0.25 -6.92
C GLY A 35 -13.78 -0.87 -6.63
N GLN A 36 -12.76 -0.02 -6.54
CA GLN A 36 -11.38 -0.42 -6.30
C GLN A 36 -11.07 -0.66 -4.82
N GLU A 37 -12.02 -0.45 -3.91
CA GLU A 37 -11.78 -0.57 -2.47
C GLU A 37 -11.82 -2.04 -2.03
N ILE A 38 -10.74 -2.47 -1.37
CA ILE A 38 -10.66 -3.72 -0.61
C ILE A 38 -10.79 -3.37 0.87
N TYR A 39 -11.91 -3.73 1.47
CA TYR A 39 -12.12 -3.50 2.89
C TYR A 39 -11.44 -4.57 3.72
N TYR A 40 -10.61 -4.18 4.67
CA TYR A 40 -10.01 -5.10 5.63
C TYR A 40 -10.44 -4.76 7.05
N TRP A 41 -10.60 -5.82 7.85
CA TRP A 41 -10.98 -5.75 9.25
C TRP A 41 -10.04 -6.63 10.06
N MET A 42 -9.74 -6.19 11.28
CA MET A 42 -8.92 -6.93 12.23
C MET A 42 -9.70 -7.17 13.51
N TYR A 43 -9.60 -8.38 14.04
CA TYR A 43 -10.30 -8.72 15.27
C TYR A 43 -9.74 -7.96 16.49
N ALA A 44 -10.60 -7.14 17.10
CA ALA A 44 -10.27 -6.33 18.27
C ALA A 44 -11.03 -6.74 19.55
N GLY A 45 -11.75 -7.87 19.51
CA GLY A 45 -12.62 -8.32 20.61
C GLY A 45 -11.90 -9.16 21.68
N PRO A 46 -12.56 -9.41 22.82
CA PRO A 46 -12.03 -10.29 23.86
C PRO A 46 -12.01 -11.75 23.38
N PRO A 47 -11.08 -12.61 23.86
CA PRO A 47 -10.94 -13.96 23.34
C PRO A 47 -12.25 -14.74 23.22
N GLN A 48 -12.49 -15.36 22.06
CA GLN A 48 -13.70 -16.13 21.80
C GLN A 48 -13.49 -17.25 20.77
N LEU A 49 -14.27 -18.32 20.89
CA LEU A 49 -14.29 -19.39 19.90
C LEU A 49 -15.06 -18.96 18.65
N VAL A 50 -14.44 -19.13 17.48
CA VAL A 50 -15.02 -18.77 16.17
C VAL A 50 -14.82 -19.94 15.22
N ASN A 51 -15.86 -20.25 14.44
CA ASN A 51 -15.79 -21.26 13.39
C ASN A 51 -15.41 -20.60 12.06
N ILE A 52 -14.25 -20.98 11.51
CA ILE A 52 -13.75 -20.53 10.21
C ILE A 52 -13.94 -21.66 9.20
N ASN A 53 -14.48 -21.34 8.02
CA ASN A 53 -14.58 -22.30 6.92
C ASN A 53 -13.30 -22.22 6.09
N ARG A 54 -12.51 -23.30 6.04
CA ARG A 54 -11.27 -23.30 5.28
C ARG A 54 -11.46 -23.46 3.77
N GLY A 55 -12.70 -23.62 3.31
CA GLY A 55 -13.05 -23.86 1.92
C GLY A 55 -12.71 -25.29 1.47
N GLY A 56 -13.22 -25.66 0.28
CA GLY A 56 -12.94 -26.97 -0.34
C GLY A 56 -13.33 -28.17 0.54
N THR A 57 -12.46 -29.17 0.64
CA THR A 57 -12.69 -30.39 1.44
C THR A 57 -12.22 -30.28 2.89
N SER A 58 -11.60 -29.15 3.28
CA SER A 58 -10.99 -28.98 4.61
C SER A 58 -12.00 -28.69 5.72
N GLY A 59 -13.21 -28.26 5.35
CA GLY A 59 -14.33 -28.08 6.29
C GLY A 59 -14.16 -26.90 7.25
N LEU A 60 -14.94 -26.94 8.33
CA LEU A 60 -14.90 -25.96 9.42
C LEU A 60 -13.76 -26.27 10.39
N ILE A 61 -13.08 -25.24 10.87
CA ILE A 61 -12.18 -25.29 12.01
C ILE A 61 -12.63 -24.29 13.06
N GLU A 62 -12.64 -24.70 14.33
CA GLU A 62 -12.89 -23.80 15.44
C GLU A 62 -11.55 -23.29 15.97
N ILE A 63 -11.37 -21.97 15.97
CA ILE A 63 -10.20 -21.28 16.50
C ILE A 63 -10.61 -20.48 17.74
N GLU A 64 -9.65 -20.18 18.62
CA GLU A 64 -9.82 -19.22 19.70
C GLU A 64 -9.23 -17.88 19.27
N ALA A 65 -10.07 -17.05 18.66
CA ALA A 65 -9.69 -15.72 18.22
C ALA A 65 -9.32 -14.86 19.43
N MET A 66 -8.24 -14.09 19.30
CA MET A 66 -7.76 -13.15 20.31
C MET A 66 -7.54 -11.77 19.69
N GLN A 67 -7.69 -10.72 20.51
CA GLN A 67 -7.44 -9.35 20.09
C GLN A 67 -6.05 -9.23 19.43
N VAL A 68 -6.02 -8.69 18.21
CA VAL A 68 -4.78 -8.28 17.56
C VAL A 68 -4.13 -7.18 18.40
N ARG A 69 -2.84 -7.35 18.76
CA ARG A 69 -2.13 -6.38 19.61
C ARG A 69 -2.04 -5.02 18.91
N ASP A 70 -1.99 -3.93 19.67
CA ASP A 70 -1.91 -2.58 19.11
C ASP A 70 -0.71 -2.40 18.15
N GLU A 71 0.41 -3.05 18.44
CA GLU A 71 1.61 -3.05 17.59
C GLU A 71 1.42 -3.83 16.28
N ASP A 72 0.83 -5.03 16.33
CA ASP A 72 0.48 -5.83 15.15
C ASP A 72 -0.57 -5.11 14.28
N TYR A 73 -1.52 -4.48 14.94
CA TYR A 73 -2.57 -3.69 14.30
C TYR A 73 -1.98 -2.52 13.53
N LYS A 74 -1.05 -1.80 14.16
CA LYS A 74 -0.32 -0.71 13.51
C LYS A 74 0.54 -1.22 12.36
N TRP A 75 1.22 -2.34 12.55
CA TRP A 75 2.04 -2.98 11.52
C TRP A 75 1.20 -3.37 10.29
N ALA A 76 0.05 -4.02 10.48
CA ALA A 76 -0.84 -4.42 9.39
C ALA A 76 -1.35 -3.19 8.62
N ILE A 77 -1.71 -2.11 9.32
CA ILE A 77 -2.04 -0.82 8.69
C ILE A 77 -0.87 -0.32 7.85
N ASP A 78 0.35 -0.32 8.39
CA ASP A 78 1.54 0.15 7.67
C ASP A 78 1.81 -0.73 6.43
N VAL A 79 1.57 -2.05 6.47
CA VAL A 79 1.64 -2.98 5.33
C VAL A 79 0.62 -2.62 4.25
N PHE A 80 -0.65 -2.49 4.58
CA PHE A 80 -1.70 -2.15 3.60
C PHE A 80 -1.46 -0.77 2.97
N ASN A 81 -1.04 0.23 3.77
CA ASN A 81 -0.65 1.55 3.28
C ASN A 81 0.58 1.53 2.35
N GLU A 82 1.45 0.53 2.50
CA GLU A 82 2.58 0.33 1.61
C GLU A 82 2.16 -0.46 0.35
N LEU A 83 1.20 -1.39 0.45
CA LEU A 83 0.60 -2.04 -0.72
C LEU A 83 -0.17 -1.04 -1.62
N ASP A 84 -0.90 -0.08 -1.05
CA ASP A 84 -1.54 1.03 -1.80
C ASP A 84 -0.52 1.84 -2.63
N TYR A 85 0.78 1.78 -2.29
CA TYR A 85 1.80 2.45 -3.10
C TYR A 85 2.17 1.65 -4.36
N TYR A 86 1.92 0.35 -4.37
CA TYR A 86 2.36 -0.54 -5.43
C TYR A 86 1.22 -1.04 -6.31
N LEU A 87 0.01 -1.20 -5.76
CA LEU A 87 -1.12 -1.88 -6.39
C LEU A 87 -2.29 -0.91 -6.58
N GLU A 88 -3.08 -1.15 -7.60
CA GLU A 88 -4.31 -0.37 -7.91
C GLU A 88 -5.45 -0.45 -6.87
N PRO A 89 -5.74 -1.59 -6.21
CA PRO A 89 -6.79 -1.64 -5.21
C PRO A 89 -6.42 -0.82 -3.98
N GLU A 90 -7.47 -0.41 -3.28
CA GLU A 90 -7.38 0.58 -2.22
C GLU A 90 -7.77 -0.06 -0.91
N PHE A 91 -6.80 -0.23 -0.02
CA PHE A 91 -7.00 -0.96 1.22
C PHE A 91 -7.62 -0.05 2.28
N VAL A 92 -8.90 -0.30 2.58
CA VAL A 92 -9.68 0.52 3.53
C VAL A 92 -9.93 -0.26 4.80
N LEU A 93 -9.42 0.25 5.93
CA LEU A 93 -9.73 -0.29 7.24
C LEU A 93 -11.20 -0.03 7.58
N THR A 94 -11.94 -1.06 7.96
CA THR A 94 -13.32 -0.95 8.47
C THR A 94 -13.44 -1.52 9.88
N GLU A 95 -14.39 -0.97 10.65
CA GLU A 95 -14.79 -1.51 11.96
C GLU A 95 -15.94 -2.54 11.83
N ASP A 96 -16.60 -2.61 10.67
CA ASP A 96 -17.69 -3.55 10.40
C ASP A 96 -17.19 -4.78 9.65
N ILE A 97 -17.11 -5.91 10.37
CA ILE A 97 -16.72 -7.20 9.79
C ILE A 97 -17.60 -7.62 8.59
N ASN A 98 -18.85 -7.17 8.53
CA ASN A 98 -19.76 -7.52 7.43
C ASN A 98 -19.44 -6.77 6.13
N GLN A 99 -18.71 -5.65 6.22
CA GLN A 99 -18.21 -4.91 5.08
C GLN A 99 -16.88 -5.48 4.57
N ALA A 100 -16.13 -6.19 5.42
CA ALA A 100 -14.77 -6.60 5.12
C ALA A 100 -14.68 -7.70 4.05
N ASP A 101 -13.88 -7.43 3.01
CA ASP A 101 -13.39 -8.41 2.03
C ASP A 101 -12.27 -9.27 2.64
N LEU A 102 -11.41 -8.69 3.48
CA LEU A 102 -10.32 -9.36 4.20
C LEU A 102 -10.55 -9.31 5.71
N ARG A 103 -10.55 -10.47 6.37
CA ARG A 103 -10.77 -10.58 7.82
C ARG A 103 -9.56 -11.21 8.49
N LEU A 104 -8.86 -10.40 9.27
CA LEU A 104 -7.61 -10.79 9.91
C LEU A 104 -7.88 -11.22 11.36
N TRP A 105 -7.43 -12.43 11.68
CA TRP A 105 -7.60 -13.07 12.97
C TRP A 105 -6.24 -13.46 13.56
N GLY A 106 -5.93 -12.92 14.73
CA GLY A 106 -4.98 -13.57 15.64
C GLY A 106 -5.68 -14.67 16.42
N THR A 107 -5.03 -15.82 16.61
CA THR A 107 -5.57 -16.93 17.40
C THR A 107 -4.50 -17.54 18.29
N THR A 108 -4.95 -18.16 19.38
CA THR A 108 -4.15 -19.10 20.14
C THR A 108 -3.95 -20.40 19.34
N GLY A 109 -3.14 -21.32 19.87
CA GLY A 109 -2.93 -22.65 19.28
C GLY A 109 -4.15 -23.58 19.26
N HIS A 110 -5.34 -23.11 19.68
CA HIS A 110 -6.55 -23.91 19.79
C HIS A 110 -6.93 -24.59 18.46
N ASN A 111 -6.95 -25.93 18.44
CA ASN A 111 -7.14 -26.80 17.27
C ASN A 111 -6.15 -26.59 16.10
N LEU A 112 -5.11 -25.77 16.29
CA LEU A 112 -4.05 -25.53 15.31
C LEU A 112 -2.72 -26.16 15.74
N MET A 113 -2.63 -26.59 17.00
CA MET A 113 -1.44 -27.19 17.59
C MET A 113 -1.78 -28.53 18.24
N SER A 114 -0.84 -29.46 18.09
CA SER A 114 -0.86 -30.79 18.69
C SER A 114 0.58 -31.23 18.96
N GLU A 115 0.78 -32.31 19.71
CA GLU A 115 2.11 -32.85 19.97
C GLU A 115 2.91 -33.21 18.70
N THR A 116 2.22 -33.40 17.57
CA THR A 116 2.84 -33.89 16.32
C THR A 116 2.71 -32.92 15.15
N SER A 117 1.98 -31.82 15.29
CA SER A 117 1.69 -30.90 14.19
C SER A 117 1.29 -29.53 14.71
N THR A 118 1.89 -28.51 14.11
CA THR A 118 1.62 -27.09 14.36
C THR A 118 1.32 -26.43 13.03
N LEU A 119 0.16 -25.76 12.94
CA LEU A 119 -0.19 -24.88 11.84
C LEU A 119 0.05 -23.44 12.28
N PHE A 120 0.97 -22.75 11.58
CA PHE A 120 1.33 -21.36 11.88
C PHE A 120 0.28 -20.36 11.39
N GLY A 121 -0.39 -20.66 10.28
CA GLY A 121 -1.43 -19.80 9.74
C GLY A 121 -2.19 -20.49 8.61
N PHE A 122 -3.24 -19.82 8.13
CA PHE A 122 -3.88 -20.14 6.86
C PHE A 122 -4.75 -18.96 6.39
N ALA A 123 -4.86 -18.81 5.08
CA ALA A 123 -5.87 -17.98 4.43
C ALA A 123 -6.94 -18.82 3.71
N THR A 124 -8.09 -18.22 3.42
CA THR A 124 -9.22 -18.90 2.75
C THR A 124 -9.61 -18.24 1.42
N PRO A 125 -8.70 -18.08 0.44
CA PRO A 125 -9.00 -17.36 -0.81
C PRO A 125 -10.18 -17.96 -1.59
N PHE A 126 -10.42 -19.27 -1.44
CA PHE A 126 -11.58 -19.96 -2.03
C PHE A 126 -12.94 -19.43 -1.57
N ASN A 127 -13.01 -18.81 -0.38
CA ASN A 127 -14.25 -18.25 0.14
C ASN A 127 -14.63 -16.93 -0.56
N ALA A 128 -13.70 -16.26 -1.26
CA ALA A 128 -13.97 -14.96 -1.85
C ALA A 128 -15.17 -14.99 -2.82
N GLY A 129 -15.25 -16.02 -3.67
CA GLY A 129 -16.34 -16.17 -4.65
C GLY A 129 -17.66 -16.64 -4.03
N GLU A 130 -17.62 -17.53 -3.04
CA GLU A 130 -18.82 -18.10 -2.41
C GLU A 130 -19.42 -17.18 -1.34
N LYS A 131 -18.55 -16.54 -0.54
CA LYS A 131 -18.92 -15.80 0.66
C LYS A 131 -18.73 -14.29 0.54
N GLY A 132 -17.96 -13.83 -0.44
CA GLY A 132 -17.61 -12.42 -0.61
C GLY A 132 -16.48 -11.93 0.31
N TYR A 133 -15.84 -12.81 1.08
CA TYR A 133 -14.71 -12.45 1.96
C TYR A 133 -13.69 -13.59 2.09
N VAL A 134 -12.49 -13.23 2.54
CA VAL A 134 -11.38 -14.12 2.86
C VAL A 134 -11.00 -13.96 4.33
N ASP A 135 -10.91 -15.06 5.06
CA ASP A 135 -10.32 -15.07 6.39
C ASP A 135 -8.81 -15.31 6.28
N VAL A 136 -8.04 -14.56 7.04
CA VAL A 136 -6.59 -14.65 7.24
C VAL A 136 -6.36 -14.94 8.71
N VAL A 137 -5.79 -16.11 9.02
CA VAL A 137 -5.63 -16.59 10.39
C VAL A 137 -4.15 -16.80 10.69
N VAL A 138 -3.68 -16.19 11.78
CA VAL A 138 -2.29 -16.32 12.27
C VAL A 138 -2.31 -16.89 13.69
N ASN A 139 -1.65 -18.04 13.88
CA ASN A 139 -1.48 -18.69 15.16
C ASN A 139 -0.32 -18.06 15.92
N VAL A 140 -0.64 -17.13 16.81
CA VAL A 140 0.34 -16.33 17.55
C VAL A 140 1.17 -17.21 18.50
N ASP A 141 0.55 -18.24 19.08
CA ASP A 141 1.24 -19.15 20.00
C ASP A 141 2.28 -20.03 19.29
N ALA A 142 2.07 -20.38 18.02
CA ALA A 142 3.05 -21.12 17.23
C ALA A 142 4.34 -20.31 17.03
N GLY A 143 4.23 -19.00 16.77
CA GLY A 143 5.38 -18.10 16.73
C GLY A 143 6.10 -18.06 18.07
N ILE A 144 5.36 -17.96 19.18
CA ILE A 144 5.94 -17.95 20.54
C ILE A 144 6.71 -19.26 20.82
N GLU A 145 6.16 -20.42 20.45
CA GLU A 145 6.86 -21.71 20.58
C GLU A 145 8.11 -21.79 19.69
N ALA A 146 8.10 -21.10 18.54
CA ALA A 146 9.25 -20.98 17.64
C ALA A 146 10.30 -19.95 18.13
N GLY A 147 10.01 -19.19 19.19
CA GLY A 147 10.93 -18.26 19.83
C GLY A 147 10.57 -16.77 19.68
N ASP A 148 9.40 -16.45 19.12
CA ASP A 148 8.90 -15.08 19.09
C ASP A 148 8.66 -14.55 20.51
N THR A 149 8.86 -13.25 20.65
CA THR A 149 8.60 -12.48 21.86
C THR A 149 7.71 -11.31 21.53
N VAL A 150 7.13 -10.67 22.55
CA VAL A 150 6.29 -9.47 22.34
C VAL A 150 7.04 -8.39 21.55
N ASP A 151 8.31 -8.14 21.90
CA ASP A 151 9.12 -7.07 21.29
C ASP A 151 9.79 -7.47 19.96
N PHE A 152 9.78 -8.76 19.60
CA PHE A 152 10.45 -9.29 18.42
C PHE A 152 9.85 -10.64 18.02
N ASP A 153 9.06 -10.64 16.95
CA ASP A 153 8.22 -11.74 16.49
C ASP A 153 8.28 -11.97 14.97
N PRO A 154 9.49 -12.21 14.43
CA PRO A 154 9.68 -12.37 12.99
C PRO A 154 8.89 -13.54 12.39
N GLN A 155 8.62 -14.61 13.16
CA GLN A 155 7.87 -15.76 12.66
C GLN A 155 6.41 -15.41 12.44
N ASN A 156 5.74 -14.82 13.45
CA ASN A 156 4.36 -14.37 13.33
C ASN A 156 4.20 -13.29 12.25
N THR A 157 5.15 -12.35 12.17
CA THR A 157 5.14 -11.31 11.14
C THR A 157 5.27 -11.90 9.73
N HIS A 158 6.19 -12.86 9.54
CA HIS A 158 6.36 -13.55 8.26
C HIS A 158 5.09 -14.32 7.89
N THR A 159 4.54 -15.09 8.82
CA THR A 159 3.30 -15.83 8.61
C THR A 159 2.15 -14.90 8.28
N ALA A 160 2.00 -13.76 8.95
CA ALA A 160 0.96 -12.79 8.63
C ALA A 160 1.09 -12.26 7.19
N LEU A 161 2.29 -11.88 6.74
CA LEU A 161 2.52 -11.45 5.35
C LEU A 161 2.23 -12.57 4.34
N HIS A 162 2.66 -13.78 4.64
CA HIS A 162 2.43 -14.96 3.83
C HIS A 162 0.93 -15.21 3.62
N GLU A 163 0.15 -15.21 4.70
CA GLU A 163 -1.28 -15.47 4.63
C GLU A 163 -2.06 -14.31 4.00
N ILE A 164 -1.66 -13.05 4.23
CA ILE A 164 -2.20 -11.91 3.47
C ILE A 164 -1.87 -12.07 1.97
N GLY A 165 -0.67 -12.58 1.63
CA GLY A 165 -0.27 -12.87 0.26
C GLY A 165 -1.23 -13.87 -0.41
N HIS A 166 -1.54 -14.97 0.28
CA HIS A 166 -2.56 -15.91 -0.16
C HIS A 166 -3.95 -15.27 -0.32
N ALA A 167 -4.35 -14.41 0.61
CA ALA A 167 -5.64 -13.73 0.53
C ALA A 167 -5.74 -12.78 -0.67
N LEU A 168 -4.62 -12.20 -1.09
CA LEU A 168 -4.48 -11.37 -2.29
C LEU A 168 -4.23 -12.17 -3.57
N GLY A 169 -4.17 -13.51 -3.48
CA GLY A 169 -4.10 -14.41 -4.63
C GLY A 169 -2.72 -14.97 -4.96
N LEU A 170 -1.69 -14.69 -4.16
CA LEU A 170 -0.39 -15.35 -4.32
C LEU A 170 -0.48 -16.83 -3.93
N SER A 171 0.35 -17.63 -4.57
CA SER A 171 0.54 -19.05 -4.27
C SER A 171 1.95 -19.29 -3.75
N HIS A 172 2.17 -20.42 -3.08
CA HIS A 172 3.55 -20.85 -2.86
C HIS A 172 4.28 -20.98 -4.19
N PRO A 173 5.62 -20.88 -4.24
CA PRO A 173 6.38 -21.19 -5.43
C PRO A 173 6.00 -22.56 -6.00
N GLY A 174 5.95 -22.65 -7.32
CA GLY A 174 5.50 -23.86 -7.97
C GLY A 174 5.57 -23.78 -9.48
N VAL A 175 5.02 -24.81 -10.10
CA VAL A 175 4.77 -24.83 -11.55
C VAL A 175 3.29 -25.09 -11.74
N ASN A 176 2.73 -24.76 -12.91
CA ASN A 176 1.29 -24.87 -13.16
C ASN A 176 0.69 -26.20 -12.64
N GLY A 177 -0.23 -26.09 -11.67
CA GLY A 177 -0.92 -27.22 -11.05
C GLY A 177 -0.11 -28.01 -10.01
N ARG A 178 1.08 -27.53 -9.62
CA ARG A 178 1.95 -28.19 -8.64
C ARG A 178 2.57 -27.17 -7.68
N ASP A 179 2.09 -27.22 -6.45
CA ASP A 179 2.55 -26.45 -5.31
C ASP A 179 3.89 -27.00 -4.77
N LEU A 180 4.90 -26.15 -4.62
CA LEU A 180 6.26 -26.49 -4.17
C LEU A 180 6.76 -25.47 -3.12
N PRO A 181 6.14 -25.40 -1.93
CA PRO A 181 6.47 -24.37 -0.94
C PRO A 181 7.92 -24.39 -0.46
N ALA A 182 8.59 -25.55 -0.45
CA ALA A 182 10.00 -25.69 -0.09
C ALA A 182 10.90 -25.88 -1.33
N TRP A 183 10.59 -25.21 -2.45
CA TRP A 183 11.42 -25.32 -3.65
C TRP A 183 12.75 -24.60 -3.46
N ASP A 184 13.86 -25.34 -3.50
CA ASP A 184 15.24 -24.84 -3.34
C ASP A 184 15.64 -23.65 -4.25
N LEU A 185 14.83 -23.32 -5.27
CA LEU A 185 15.02 -22.16 -6.15
C LEU A 185 14.61 -20.82 -5.50
N TYR A 186 13.81 -20.89 -4.43
CA TYR A 186 13.22 -19.74 -3.76
C TYR A 186 13.46 -19.84 -2.26
N ASP A 187 13.84 -18.74 -1.64
CA ASP A 187 13.66 -18.50 -0.22
C ASP A 187 12.68 -17.33 0.05
N SER A 188 12.46 -17.03 1.31
CA SER A 188 11.54 -15.99 1.75
C SER A 188 11.98 -14.55 1.37
N GLU A 189 13.23 -14.33 0.94
CA GLU A 189 13.65 -13.04 0.37
C GLU A 189 13.23 -12.91 -1.09
N ASP A 190 13.22 -14.02 -1.84
CA ASP A 190 12.76 -14.05 -3.23
C ASP A 190 11.23 -13.87 -3.31
N THR A 191 10.50 -14.50 -2.40
CA THR A 191 9.05 -14.40 -2.25
C THR A 191 8.64 -14.84 -0.86
N ILE A 192 7.81 -14.04 -0.19
CA ILE A 192 7.32 -14.37 1.16
C ILE A 192 6.55 -15.71 1.18
N MET A 193 6.14 -16.19 0.00
CA MET A 193 5.41 -17.44 -0.19
C MET A 193 6.28 -18.70 -0.11
N SER A 194 7.61 -18.58 -0.02
CA SER A 194 8.51 -19.72 0.18
C SER A 194 8.60 -20.14 1.65
N TYR A 195 8.67 -21.45 1.92
CA TYR A 195 8.96 -22.02 3.24
C TYR A 195 10.46 -22.09 3.55
N ASN A 196 11.31 -21.86 2.55
CA ASN A 196 12.75 -21.77 2.78
C ASN A 196 13.08 -20.37 3.31
N HIS A 197 14.02 -20.29 4.26
CA HIS A 197 14.49 -19.02 4.82
C HIS A 197 15.99 -18.87 4.54
N PRO A 198 16.48 -17.63 4.39
CA PRO A 198 17.91 -17.39 4.27
C PRO A 198 18.64 -17.78 5.57
N GLU A 199 19.94 -18.06 5.47
CA GLU A 199 20.74 -18.59 6.59
C GLU A 199 20.82 -17.63 7.79
N ASP A 200 20.63 -16.33 7.57
CA ASP A 200 20.70 -15.30 8.60
C ASP A 200 19.37 -15.02 9.32
N GLY A 201 18.27 -15.68 8.90
CA GLY A 201 17.03 -15.75 9.65
C GLY A 201 15.78 -15.39 8.84
N ILE A 202 14.68 -15.13 9.53
CA ILE A 202 13.41 -14.79 8.89
C ILE A 202 13.35 -13.28 8.64
N HIS A 203 13.20 -12.90 7.37
CA HIS A 203 13.06 -11.51 6.95
C HIS A 203 11.58 -11.18 6.71
N ALA A 204 10.95 -10.56 7.70
CA ALA A 204 9.50 -10.28 7.71
C ALA A 204 9.17 -8.78 7.60
N GLY A 205 9.95 -8.02 6.83
CA GLY A 205 9.79 -6.57 6.75
C GLY A 205 8.61 -6.13 5.89
N PHE A 206 8.50 -6.71 4.69
CA PHE A 206 7.47 -6.44 3.68
C PHE A 206 7.60 -7.48 2.55
N TYR A 207 6.70 -7.42 1.56
CA TYR A 207 6.75 -8.24 0.34
C TYR A 207 8.03 -8.02 -0.48
N SER A 208 8.52 -9.09 -1.13
CA SER A 208 9.67 -9.04 -2.01
C SER A 208 9.37 -8.32 -3.34
N GLU A 209 10.40 -8.07 -4.16
CA GLU A 209 10.19 -7.58 -5.52
C GLU A 209 9.36 -8.58 -6.36
N GLY A 210 9.56 -9.89 -6.17
CA GLY A 210 8.80 -10.93 -6.85
C GLY A 210 7.32 -10.93 -6.49
N ASP A 211 7.02 -10.79 -5.19
CA ASP A 211 5.66 -10.70 -4.68
C ASP A 211 4.92 -9.48 -5.24
N ILE A 212 5.57 -8.31 -5.24
CA ILE A 212 4.96 -7.08 -5.77
C ILE A 212 4.72 -7.16 -7.28
N LEU A 213 5.62 -7.78 -8.05
CA LEU A 213 5.40 -7.99 -9.47
C LEU A 213 4.24 -8.96 -9.72
N ALA A 214 4.14 -10.03 -8.94
CA ALA A 214 3.03 -10.98 -9.04
C ALA A 214 1.68 -10.35 -8.65
N LEU A 215 1.63 -9.58 -7.56
CA LEU A 215 0.43 -8.87 -7.14
C LEU A 215 -0.02 -7.84 -8.18
N ARG A 216 0.91 -7.17 -8.87
CA ARG A 216 0.57 -6.24 -9.97
C ARG A 216 -0.02 -6.92 -11.19
N GLU A 217 0.36 -8.16 -11.47
CA GLU A 217 -0.27 -8.94 -12.52
C GLU A 217 -1.74 -9.23 -12.19
N ILE A 218 -2.05 -9.52 -10.92
CA ILE A 218 -3.42 -9.77 -10.46
C ILE A 218 -4.22 -8.47 -10.38
N TRP A 219 -3.65 -7.41 -9.80
CA TRP A 219 -4.41 -6.26 -9.32
C TRP A 219 -4.18 -4.99 -10.16
N GLY A 220 -3.17 -4.94 -11.01
CA GLY A 220 -2.68 -3.72 -11.66
C GLY A 220 -1.69 -2.95 -10.79
N ALA A 221 -0.80 -2.17 -11.40
CA ALA A 221 0.00 -1.22 -10.66
C ALA A 221 -0.82 0.04 -10.35
N GLU A 222 -0.56 0.66 -9.21
CA GLU A 222 -1.21 1.92 -8.80
C GLU A 222 -1.22 2.96 -9.94
N GLY A 223 -2.43 3.38 -10.36
CA GLY A 223 -2.71 4.32 -11.43
C GLY A 223 -2.93 3.70 -12.82
N ASP A 224 -2.96 2.37 -12.95
CA ASP A 224 -3.14 1.66 -14.22
C ASP A 224 -4.63 1.49 -14.60
N TYR A 225 -5.57 1.60 -13.66
CA TYR A 225 -6.99 1.44 -13.96
C TYR A 225 -7.67 2.77 -14.30
N GLU A 226 -8.09 2.88 -15.56
CA GLU A 226 -9.02 3.90 -16.00
C GLU A 226 -10.45 3.38 -15.85
N ALA A 227 -11.19 3.92 -14.87
CA ALA A 227 -12.62 3.64 -14.76
C ALA A 227 -13.34 4.00 -16.09
N PRO A 228 -14.36 3.24 -16.52
CA PRO A 228 -15.15 3.61 -17.69
C PRO A 228 -15.67 5.05 -17.53
N SER A 229 -15.11 5.98 -18.31
CA SER A 229 -15.49 7.38 -18.24
C SER A 229 -17.00 7.51 -18.46
N THR A 230 -17.72 7.93 -17.42
CA THR A 230 -19.13 8.28 -17.58
C THR A 230 -19.16 9.62 -18.29
N PRO A 231 -19.69 9.74 -19.52
CA PRO A 231 -19.66 11.00 -20.24
C PRO A 231 -20.54 12.02 -19.50
N GLY A 232 -19.94 13.01 -18.84
CA GLY A 232 -20.63 14.24 -18.44
C GLY A 232 -20.63 14.66 -16.96
N SER A 233 -19.83 14.08 -16.06
CA SER A 233 -19.66 14.66 -14.72
C SER A 233 -18.53 15.68 -14.72
N THR A 234 -18.86 16.95 -14.45
CA THR A 234 -17.90 18.05 -14.21
C THR A 234 -17.70 18.31 -12.72
N ASN A 235 -17.99 17.32 -11.87
CA ASN A 235 -17.74 17.44 -10.44
C ASN A 235 -16.24 17.34 -10.20
N LEU A 236 -15.59 18.50 -10.03
CA LEU A 236 -14.23 18.59 -9.53
C LEU A 236 -14.23 18.12 -8.07
N GLU A 237 -13.44 17.12 -7.75
CA GLU A 237 -13.20 16.72 -6.37
C GLU A 237 -12.19 17.68 -5.74
N THR A 238 -12.42 18.08 -4.49
CA THR A 238 -11.50 18.98 -3.77
C THR A 238 -11.06 18.33 -2.48
N ILE A 239 -9.75 18.18 -2.29
CA ILE A 239 -9.15 17.51 -1.14
C ILE A 239 -8.22 18.49 -0.44
N TYR A 240 -8.47 18.74 0.83
CA TYR A 240 -7.70 19.69 1.62
C TYR A 240 -6.51 19.01 2.33
N SER A 241 -5.34 19.65 2.26
CA SER A 241 -4.14 19.28 3.01
C SER A 241 -4.44 19.24 4.51
N GLN A 242 -3.85 18.29 5.22
CA GLN A 242 -3.96 18.19 6.67
C GLN A 242 -2.74 18.77 7.35
N ALA A 243 -2.88 19.25 8.59
CA ALA A 243 -1.73 19.73 9.35
C ALA A 243 -0.80 18.55 9.70
N GLY A 244 0.48 18.66 9.34
CA GLY A 244 1.45 17.60 9.48
C GLY A 244 1.45 16.65 8.28
N LYS A 245 2.10 15.51 8.43
CA LYS A 245 2.18 14.52 7.34
C LYS A 245 0.81 13.84 7.14
N GLY A 246 0.03 14.32 6.19
CA GLY A 246 -1.20 13.68 5.73
C GLY A 246 -1.00 12.74 4.54
N GLN A 247 -2.06 12.01 4.22
CA GLN A 247 -2.22 11.23 3.00
C GLN A 247 -3.43 11.80 2.26
N LEU A 248 -3.20 12.33 1.06
CA LEU A 248 -4.22 12.89 0.18
C LEU A 248 -4.29 11.98 -1.04
N LYS A 249 -5.47 11.65 -1.52
CA LYS A 249 -5.60 10.68 -2.61
C LYS A 249 -6.60 11.16 -3.64
N GLY A 250 -6.18 11.23 -4.90
CA GLY A 250 -7.03 11.66 -6.01
C GLY A 250 -8.07 10.62 -6.40
N SER A 251 -9.09 11.06 -7.11
CA SER A 251 -10.08 10.18 -7.73
C SER A 251 -9.54 9.54 -9.00
N SER A 252 -9.85 8.27 -9.23
CA SER A 252 -9.59 7.58 -10.51
C SER A 252 -10.62 7.92 -11.59
N SER A 253 -11.72 8.60 -11.23
CA SER A 253 -12.88 8.79 -12.10
C SER A 253 -13.18 10.24 -12.49
N GLN A 254 -12.61 11.22 -11.77
CA GLN A 254 -12.84 12.64 -12.00
C GLN A 254 -11.60 13.47 -11.60
N PRO A 255 -11.41 14.67 -12.18
CA PRO A 255 -10.27 15.50 -11.82
C PRO A 255 -10.34 15.95 -10.35
N THR A 256 -9.19 15.95 -9.68
CA THR A 256 -9.04 16.31 -8.27
C THR A 256 -8.16 17.54 -8.08
N THR A 257 -8.63 18.51 -7.29
CA THR A 257 -7.82 19.64 -6.81
C THR A 257 -7.40 19.40 -5.38
N PHE A 258 -6.08 19.34 -5.15
CA PHE A 258 -5.48 19.23 -3.82
C PHE A 258 -5.16 20.62 -3.27
N VAL A 259 -5.86 21.05 -2.22
CA VAL A 259 -5.82 22.41 -1.68
C VAL A 259 -4.92 22.46 -0.45
N PHE A 260 -3.87 23.27 -0.54
CA PHE A 260 -2.98 23.63 0.55
C PHE A 260 -3.35 25.04 1.04
N GLU A 261 -4.12 25.09 2.13
CA GLU A 261 -4.67 26.35 2.66
C GLU A 261 -4.12 26.77 4.02
N ASN A 262 -3.32 25.93 4.67
CA ASN A 262 -2.73 26.22 5.97
C ASN A 262 -1.21 26.10 5.92
N LEU A 263 -0.50 26.99 6.61
CA LEU A 263 0.95 26.90 6.75
C LEU A 263 1.31 25.65 7.56
N ASP A 264 2.12 24.78 6.97
CA ASP A 264 2.64 23.58 7.64
C ASP A 264 4.17 23.56 7.75
N LYS A 265 4.69 22.57 8.47
CA LYS A 265 6.12 22.30 8.63
C LYS A 265 6.68 21.69 7.37
N PHE A 266 7.50 22.45 6.68
CA PHE A 266 8.25 21.94 5.53
C PHE A 266 9.21 20.80 5.92
N GLY A 267 9.31 19.81 5.03
CA GLY A 267 10.16 18.63 5.19
C GLY A 267 9.36 17.34 5.33
N LYS A 268 10.07 16.21 5.47
CA LYS A 268 9.46 14.85 5.48
C LYS A 268 8.34 14.64 6.52
N LYS A 269 8.27 15.48 7.57
CA LYS A 269 7.31 15.33 8.67
C LYS A 269 6.02 16.16 8.49
N GLY A 270 5.97 17.07 7.52
CA GLY A 270 4.78 17.84 7.18
C GLY A 270 4.58 17.95 5.67
N ALA A 271 5.18 17.04 4.90
CA ALA A 271 4.90 16.93 3.48
C ALA A 271 3.83 15.89 3.29
N ASP A 272 2.69 16.29 2.74
CA ASP A 272 1.60 15.40 2.40
C ASP A 272 2.04 14.40 1.34
N LYS A 273 1.60 13.15 1.49
CA LYS A 273 1.75 12.11 0.48
C LYS A 273 0.51 12.15 -0.40
N ILE A 274 0.68 12.47 -1.67
CA ILE A 274 -0.41 12.49 -2.65
C ILE A 274 -0.36 11.19 -3.46
N THR A 275 -1.39 10.37 -3.39
CA THR A 275 -1.62 9.18 -4.24
C THR A 275 -2.67 9.44 -5.30
N ASN A 276 -2.65 8.62 -6.36
CA ASN A 276 -3.53 8.77 -7.53
C ASN A 276 -3.61 10.20 -8.10
N PHE A 277 -2.46 10.89 -8.22
CA PHE A 277 -2.39 12.19 -8.88
C PHE A 277 -2.20 11.99 -10.39
N ASN A 278 -3.21 12.32 -11.18
CA ASN A 278 -3.18 12.18 -12.63
C ASN A 278 -3.28 13.55 -13.34
N PRO A 279 -2.16 14.12 -13.80
CA PRO A 279 -2.14 15.40 -14.51
C PRO A 279 -2.90 15.35 -15.85
N ASP A 280 -2.91 14.20 -16.52
CA ASP A 280 -3.58 14.02 -17.82
C ASP A 280 -5.11 13.98 -17.66
N SER A 281 -5.59 13.57 -16.49
CA SER A 281 -7.02 13.64 -16.11
C SER A 281 -7.44 15.01 -15.57
N GLY A 282 -6.51 15.97 -15.45
CA GLY A 282 -6.80 17.34 -15.02
C GLY A 282 -6.59 17.61 -13.52
N ASP A 283 -5.88 16.73 -12.81
CA ASP A 283 -5.55 16.97 -11.40
C ASP A 283 -4.67 18.21 -11.22
N SER A 284 -4.86 18.91 -10.10
CA SER A 284 -4.17 20.16 -9.80
C SER A 284 -3.81 20.29 -8.33
N LEU A 285 -2.74 21.03 -8.07
CA LEU A 285 -2.30 21.44 -6.74
C LEU A 285 -2.60 22.93 -6.58
N LEU A 286 -3.46 23.28 -5.63
CA LEU A 286 -3.80 24.66 -5.30
C LEU A 286 -3.10 25.07 -4.00
N PHE A 287 -2.30 26.13 -4.04
CA PHE A 287 -1.67 26.72 -2.87
C PHE A 287 -2.24 28.10 -2.61
N THR A 288 -2.71 28.35 -1.39
CA THR A 288 -3.14 29.69 -0.98
C THR A 288 -2.00 30.48 -0.33
N SER A 289 -2.15 31.80 -0.26
CA SER A 289 -1.24 32.68 0.48
C SER A 289 -1.12 32.34 1.98
N ASN A 290 -2.14 31.72 2.59
CA ASN A 290 -2.09 31.24 3.97
C ASN A 290 -1.13 30.05 4.13
N ALA A 291 -1.04 29.17 3.12
CA ALA A 291 -0.09 28.06 3.12
C ALA A 291 1.33 28.53 2.80
N LEU A 292 1.46 29.53 1.93
CA LEU A 292 2.74 30.04 1.44
C LEU A 292 2.88 31.57 1.62
N PRO A 293 3.07 32.08 2.86
CA PRO A 293 3.11 33.52 3.10
C PRO A 293 4.22 34.28 2.37
N ALA A 294 5.28 33.59 1.94
CA ALA A 294 6.39 34.18 1.19
C ALA A 294 6.03 34.60 -0.26
N LEU A 295 4.84 34.21 -0.73
CA LEU A 295 4.30 34.58 -2.04
C LEU A 295 3.26 35.72 -1.98
N ILE A 296 2.93 36.23 -0.78
CA ILE A 296 2.06 37.40 -0.63
C ILE A 296 2.67 38.60 -1.39
N ASP A 297 1.82 39.39 -2.05
CA ASP A 297 2.20 40.58 -2.85
C ASP A 297 3.10 40.30 -4.07
N ARG A 298 3.15 39.07 -4.58
CA ARG A 298 3.86 38.76 -5.83
C ARG A 298 2.92 38.73 -7.03
N ASP A 299 3.43 39.11 -8.20
CA ASP A 299 2.63 39.03 -9.44
C ASP A 299 2.75 37.66 -10.13
N GLU A 300 3.87 36.95 -9.90
CA GLU A 300 4.22 35.69 -10.58
C GLU A 300 4.99 34.76 -9.63
N TYR A 301 4.98 33.46 -9.94
CA TYR A 301 5.81 32.45 -9.30
C TYR A 301 6.59 31.65 -10.35
N PHE A 302 7.72 31.09 -9.95
CA PHE A 302 8.58 30.28 -10.82
C PHE A 302 8.50 28.80 -10.47
N PHE A 303 8.41 27.96 -11.50
CA PHE A 303 8.39 26.50 -11.38
C PHE A 303 9.49 25.87 -12.25
N ASP A 304 10.27 24.95 -11.68
CA ASP A 304 11.24 24.14 -12.41
C ASP A 304 11.18 22.65 -12.05
N ILE A 305 11.69 21.83 -12.98
CA ILE A 305 11.81 20.38 -12.80
C ILE A 305 13.27 19.98 -12.64
N ALA A 306 13.58 19.30 -11.55
CA ALA A 306 14.84 18.59 -11.37
C ALA A 306 14.70 17.12 -11.78
N LYS A 307 15.42 16.68 -12.82
CA LYS A 307 15.47 15.26 -13.21
C LYS A 307 16.47 14.45 -12.38
N ASN A 308 17.43 15.13 -11.75
CA ASN A 308 18.47 14.48 -10.94
C ASN A 308 18.93 15.34 -9.75
N LYS A 309 19.67 14.72 -8.82
CA LYS A 309 20.16 15.38 -7.59
C LYS A 309 21.11 16.55 -7.87
N LYS A 310 21.81 16.57 -9.02
CA LYS A 310 22.70 17.69 -9.37
C LYS A 310 21.86 18.93 -9.74
N GLN A 311 20.82 18.75 -10.56
CA GLN A 311 19.89 19.82 -10.90
C GLN A 311 19.13 20.33 -9.67
N LEU A 312 18.65 19.43 -8.81
CA LEU A 312 17.96 19.82 -7.57
C LEU A 312 18.83 20.74 -6.70
N LYS A 313 20.13 20.40 -6.53
CA LYS A 313 21.09 21.22 -5.76
C LYS A 313 21.45 22.55 -6.43
N ARG A 314 21.27 22.66 -7.74
CA ARG A 314 21.49 23.90 -8.48
C ARG A 314 20.28 24.81 -8.25
N LEU A 315 19.09 24.28 -8.52
CA LEU A 315 17.82 24.99 -8.34
C LEU A 315 17.58 25.43 -6.89
N SER A 316 18.08 24.69 -5.87
CA SER A 316 18.05 25.13 -4.46
C SER A 316 18.98 26.31 -4.11
N LYS A 317 19.47 27.02 -5.12
CA LYS A 317 20.28 28.24 -5.02
C LYS A 317 19.81 29.29 -6.03
N ASP A 318 18.91 28.89 -6.92
CA ASP A 318 18.26 29.74 -7.89
C ASP A 318 16.94 30.16 -7.23
N CYS A 319 16.49 31.39 -7.45
CA CYS A 319 15.24 31.89 -6.85
C CYS A 319 14.04 31.32 -7.60
N THR A 320 13.78 30.02 -7.42
CA THR A 320 12.68 29.30 -8.04
C THR A 320 11.71 28.85 -6.95
N ASP A 321 10.50 29.42 -6.95
CA ASP A 321 9.52 29.22 -5.86
C ASP A 321 9.11 27.76 -5.71
N PHE A 322 8.95 27.03 -6.80
CA PHE A 322 8.62 25.61 -6.78
C PHE A 322 9.61 24.77 -7.59
N VAL A 323 10.10 23.69 -6.98
CA VAL A 323 10.97 22.74 -7.67
C VAL A 323 10.46 21.32 -7.50
N TYR A 324 10.10 20.69 -8.62
CA TYR A 324 9.68 19.29 -8.63
C TYR A 324 10.85 18.35 -8.93
N TYR A 325 11.24 17.54 -7.96
CA TYR A 325 12.23 16.47 -8.14
C TYR A 325 11.57 15.20 -8.68
N GLN A 326 11.36 15.15 -10.00
CA GLN A 326 10.62 14.10 -10.72
C GLN A 326 11.09 12.69 -10.35
N LYS A 327 12.42 12.43 -10.31
CA LYS A 327 12.96 11.09 -9.97
C LYS A 327 12.45 10.52 -8.63
N LYS A 328 12.03 11.38 -7.70
CA LYS A 328 11.52 10.97 -6.38
C LYS A 328 10.08 11.44 -6.11
N GLY A 329 9.41 12.11 -7.06
CA GLY A 329 8.06 12.62 -6.88
C GLY A 329 7.96 13.63 -5.75
N LYS A 330 8.94 14.53 -5.61
CA LYS A 330 9.03 15.46 -4.47
C LYS A 330 8.89 16.90 -4.91
N LEU A 331 7.89 17.59 -4.40
CA LEU A 331 7.68 19.01 -4.64
C LEU A 331 8.28 19.82 -3.48
N TYR A 332 9.17 20.74 -3.83
CA TYR A 332 9.81 21.67 -2.89
C TYR A 332 9.28 23.07 -3.13
N PHE A 333 9.08 23.81 -2.04
CA PHE A 333 8.82 25.24 -2.05
C PHE A 333 10.06 25.99 -1.54
N ASP A 334 10.50 27.04 -2.23
CA ASP A 334 11.57 27.94 -1.80
C ASP A 334 11.02 29.20 -1.14
N GLY A 335 11.05 29.25 0.19
CA GLY A 335 10.59 30.41 0.95
C GLY A 335 11.67 31.45 1.27
N ASN A 336 12.93 31.22 0.86
CA ASN A 336 14.03 32.14 1.18
C ASN A 336 14.87 32.59 -0.03
N CYS A 337 14.60 32.06 -1.22
CA CYS A 337 15.13 32.53 -2.49
C CYS A 337 16.68 32.56 -2.50
N TYR A 338 17.32 33.73 -2.54
CA TYR A 338 18.79 33.87 -2.71
C TYR A 338 19.66 33.29 -1.58
N GLN A 339 19.07 32.66 -0.57
CA GLN A 339 19.79 31.95 0.48
C GLN A 339 19.93 30.47 0.12
N LYS A 340 20.99 29.84 0.62
CA LYS A 340 21.24 28.41 0.33
C LYS A 340 20.13 27.54 0.92
N GLY A 341 19.50 26.71 0.08
CA GLY A 341 18.50 25.73 0.51
C GLY A 341 17.12 26.10 0.00
N TRP A 342 16.11 25.91 0.85
CA TRP A 342 14.71 26.19 0.51
C TRP A 342 14.04 27.08 1.56
N GLY A 343 14.81 27.61 2.52
CA GLY A 343 14.28 28.17 3.77
C GLY A 343 14.56 27.33 5.01
N LYS A 344 14.30 27.94 6.17
CA LYS A 344 14.07 27.20 7.42
C LYS A 344 12.77 26.40 7.31
N LYS A 345 12.56 25.46 8.25
CA LYS A 345 11.38 24.56 8.28
C LYS A 345 10.01 25.26 8.31
N ASN A 346 9.98 26.56 8.61
CA ASN A 346 8.78 27.41 8.64
C ASN A 346 8.78 28.46 7.52
N GLU A 347 9.76 28.41 6.62
CA GLU A 347 9.91 29.32 5.47
C GLU A 347 9.71 28.52 4.18
N GLY A 348 10.40 27.38 4.01
CA GLY A 348 10.22 26.50 2.87
C GLY A 348 10.96 25.16 2.98
N GLY A 349 10.81 24.32 1.96
CA GLY A 349 11.29 22.94 1.90
C GLY A 349 10.33 22.00 1.21
N LEU A 350 10.40 20.71 1.52
CA LEU A 350 9.50 19.70 0.93
C LEU A 350 8.07 19.96 1.39
N ILE A 351 7.14 20.15 0.46
CA ILE A 351 5.72 20.44 0.73
C ILE A 351 4.81 19.27 0.35
N ALA A 352 5.12 18.54 -0.71
CA ALA A 352 4.32 17.38 -1.13
C ALA A 352 5.20 16.27 -1.71
N ILE A 353 4.69 15.05 -1.63
CA ILE A 353 5.27 13.86 -2.24
C ILE A 353 4.21 13.24 -3.15
N LEU A 354 4.32 13.48 -4.46
CA LEU A 354 3.48 12.87 -5.48
C LEU A 354 3.96 11.45 -5.72
N LYS A 355 3.11 10.49 -5.38
CA LYS A 355 3.35 9.07 -5.58
C LYS A 355 3.26 8.75 -7.07
N ASN A 356 3.90 7.67 -7.50
CA ASN A 356 4.16 7.32 -8.92
C ASN A 356 4.98 8.29 -9.76
N LYS A 357 5.38 9.45 -9.20
CA LYS A 357 6.30 10.40 -9.84
C LYS A 357 5.76 10.88 -11.20
N PRO A 358 4.50 11.37 -11.26
CA PRO A 358 3.90 11.84 -12.51
C PRO A 358 4.77 12.92 -13.15
N GLU A 359 4.67 13.05 -14.47
CA GLU A 359 5.20 14.22 -15.16
C GLU A 359 4.37 15.43 -14.75
N LEU A 360 5.02 16.49 -14.25
CA LEU A 360 4.33 17.67 -13.75
C LEU A 360 4.78 18.88 -14.57
N THR A 361 3.85 19.70 -15.03
CA THR A 361 4.13 21.02 -15.61
C THR A 361 3.63 22.12 -14.69
N VAL A 362 3.87 23.38 -15.08
CA VAL A 362 3.33 24.53 -14.35
C VAL A 362 1.80 24.56 -14.38
N ASP A 363 1.17 23.91 -15.37
CA ASP A 363 -0.29 23.94 -15.58
C ASP A 363 -1.05 23.23 -14.45
N GLN A 364 -0.40 22.30 -13.74
CA GLN A 364 -0.97 21.63 -12.57
C GLN A 364 -0.73 22.38 -11.26
N LEU A 365 0.02 23.49 -11.25
CA LEU A 365 0.19 24.31 -10.06
C LEU A 365 -0.68 25.56 -10.17
N ILE A 366 -1.56 25.74 -9.20
CA ILE A 366 -2.40 26.92 -9.03
C ILE A 366 -1.94 27.61 -7.74
N VAL A 367 -1.61 28.89 -7.82
CA VAL A 367 -1.25 29.68 -6.64
C VAL A 367 -2.21 30.86 -6.56
N GLU A 368 -2.99 30.91 -5.48
CA GLU A 368 -3.81 32.08 -5.18
C GLU A 368 -2.92 33.15 -4.55
N ILE A 369 -2.43 34.05 -5.40
CA ILE A 369 -1.73 35.24 -4.94
C ILE A 369 -2.77 36.33 -4.69
N VAL A 370 -2.86 36.78 -3.43
CA VAL A 370 -3.82 37.79 -2.96
C VAL A 370 -3.07 38.96 -2.34
#